data_AF-A0A0L0LI21-F1
#
_entry.id   AF-A0A0L0LI21-F1
#
_cell.length_a   1.000
_cell.length_b   1.000
_cell.length_c   1.000
_cell.angle_alpha   90.00
_cell.angle_beta   90.00
_cell.angle_gamma   90.00
#
_symmetry.space_group_name_H-M   'P 1'
#
loop_
_entity.id
_entity.type
_entity.pdbx_description
1 polymer ?
#
loop_
_entity_poly.entity_id
_entity_poly.type
_entity_poly.pdbx_seq_one_letter_code
_entity_poly.pdbx_strand_id
1 'polypeptide(L)'
;MSSIRIVSTPPGSIAPVGVRKEWVGVEIPLATKEDFLRVPMRGTPCEQHKDVHIVLRSKAIDALRTAGREGVAVYWDREMFGDYLQFTKKCCEVVE
;
A
#
# COMPACT_ATOMS: atom_id res chain seq x y z
N MET A 1 4.43 13.52 8.52
CA MET A 1 4.30 13.14 7.09
C MET A 1 3.11 12.22 7.07
N SER A 2 2.05 12.55 6.34
CA SER A 2 0.80 11.79 6.45
C SER A 2 1.01 10.32 6.05
N SER A 3 0.51 9.43 6.89
CA SER A 3 0.49 7.99 6.68
C SER A 3 -0.96 7.50 6.64
N ILE A 4 -1.16 6.28 6.19
CA ILE A 4 -2.44 5.59 6.32
C ILE A 4 -2.29 4.45 7.31
N ARG A 5 -3.27 4.27 8.18
CA ARG A 5 -3.45 3.04 8.94
C ARG A 5 -4.55 2.21 8.27
N ILE A 6 -4.25 0.96 7.93
CA ILE A 6 -5.27 0.07 7.35
C ILE A 6 -6.17 -0.45 8.46
N VAL A 7 -7.46 -0.08 8.47
CA VAL A 7 -8.39 -0.41 9.56
C VAL A 7 -9.31 -1.57 9.26
N SER A 8 -9.43 -1.96 7.98
CA SER A 8 -10.16 -3.16 7.58
C SER A 8 -9.44 -3.87 6.44
N THR A 9 -9.75 -5.15 6.23
CA THR A 9 -9.07 -5.97 5.21
C THR A 9 -9.27 -5.35 3.83
N PRO A 10 -8.21 -4.92 3.12
CA PRO A 10 -8.35 -4.31 1.80
C PRO A 10 -9.05 -5.28 0.84
N PRO A 11 -9.97 -4.82 -0.02
CA PRO A 11 -10.59 -5.66 -1.04
C PRO A 11 -9.56 -6.06 -2.10
N GLY A 12 -9.89 -7.07 -2.91
CA GLY A 12 -9.07 -7.47 -4.04
C GLY A 12 -9.00 -8.97 -4.26
N SER A 13 -8.63 -9.36 -5.48
CA SER A 13 -8.46 -10.76 -5.91
C SER A 13 -7.01 -11.16 -6.14
N ILE A 14 -6.09 -10.18 -6.22
CA ILE A 14 -4.67 -10.41 -6.54
C ILE A 14 -3.98 -11.22 -5.43
N ALA A 15 -4.13 -10.78 -4.17
CA ALA A 15 -3.53 -11.46 -3.04
C ALA A 15 -4.57 -12.35 -2.31
N PRO A 16 -4.17 -13.54 -1.84
CA PRO A 16 -5.03 -14.40 -1.02
C PRO A 16 -5.61 -13.65 0.20
N VAL A 17 -6.81 -14.03 0.65
CA VAL A 17 -7.49 -13.39 1.79
C VAL A 17 -6.59 -13.37 3.04
N GLY A 18 -5.84 -14.46 3.30
CA GLY A 18 -4.90 -14.54 4.42
C GLY A 18 -3.85 -13.42 4.35
N VAL A 19 -3.20 -13.25 3.20
CA VAL A 19 -2.23 -12.17 2.96
C VAL A 19 -2.88 -10.79 3.09
N ARG A 20 -4.13 -10.62 2.64
CA ARG A 20 -4.82 -9.32 2.74
C ARG A 20 -5.17 -8.94 4.17
N LYS A 21 -5.55 -9.91 5.02
CA LYS A 21 -5.87 -9.68 6.44
C LYS A 21 -4.66 -9.14 7.21
N GLU A 22 -3.47 -9.59 6.82
CA GLU A 22 -2.19 -9.11 7.36
C GLU A 22 -1.83 -7.67 6.95
N TRP A 23 -2.72 -6.90 6.34
CA TRP A 23 -2.56 -5.45 6.25
C TRP A 23 -3.22 -4.70 7.42
N VAL A 24 -4.23 -5.29 8.09
CA VAL A 24 -5.02 -4.59 9.12
C VAL A 24 -4.13 -4.21 10.30
N GLY A 25 -4.09 -2.92 10.66
CA GLY A 25 -3.25 -2.34 11.71
C GLY A 25 -1.87 -1.88 11.24
N VAL A 26 -1.50 -2.08 9.96
CA VAL A 26 -0.23 -1.58 9.42
C VAL A 26 -0.37 -0.09 9.09
N GLU A 27 0.65 0.67 9.47
CA GLU A 27 0.81 2.08 9.09
C GLU A 27 1.80 2.23 7.95
N ILE A 28 1.37 2.90 6.88
CA ILE A 28 2.16 3.04 5.67
C ILE A 28 2.24 4.51 5.29
N PRO A 29 3.45 5.07 5.08
CA PRO A 29 3.59 6.43 4.58
C PRO A 29 2.95 6.60 3.21
N LEU A 30 2.18 7.68 3.02
CA LEU A 30 1.65 8.04 1.70
C LEU A 30 2.78 8.37 0.72
N ALA A 31 2.56 8.08 -0.56
CA ALA A 31 3.47 8.52 -1.61
C ALA A 31 3.51 10.04 -1.70
N THR A 32 4.70 10.63 -1.66
CA THR A 32 4.90 12.07 -1.75
C THR A 32 5.11 12.52 -3.20
N LYS A 33 5.12 13.84 -3.42
CA LYS A 33 5.52 14.40 -4.73
C LYS A 33 6.93 13.97 -5.12
N GLU A 34 7.87 13.88 -4.18
CA GLU A 34 9.23 13.42 -4.51
C GLU A 34 9.25 11.95 -4.93
N ASP A 35 8.42 11.10 -4.33
CA ASP A 35 8.29 9.70 -4.72
C ASP A 35 7.86 9.58 -6.20
N PHE A 36 6.85 10.35 -6.61
CA PHE A 36 6.39 10.39 -7.99
C PHE A 36 7.40 10.96 -8.98
N LEU A 37 8.28 11.87 -8.54
CA LEU A 37 9.37 12.38 -9.38
C LEU A 37 10.48 11.34 -9.56
N ARG A 38 10.80 10.56 -8.51
CA ARG A 38 11.84 9.54 -8.54
C ARG A 38 11.40 8.28 -9.27
N VAL A 39 10.16 7.87 -9.07
CA VAL A 39 9.56 6.67 -9.64
C VAL A 39 8.27 7.07 -10.34
N PRO A 40 8.33 7.59 -11.57
CA PRO A 40 7.14 8.08 -12.27
C PRO A 40 6.14 6.94 -12.48
N MET A 41 4.90 7.18 -12.06
CA MET A 41 3.81 6.22 -12.25
C MET A 41 3.56 6.03 -13.74
N ARG A 42 3.67 4.79 -14.23
CA ARG A 42 3.41 4.50 -15.65
C ARG A 42 1.90 4.45 -15.89
N GLY A 43 1.40 5.37 -16.72
CA GLY A 43 -0.01 5.49 -17.09
C GLY A 43 -0.62 6.83 -16.68
N THR A 44 -1.75 7.17 -17.30
CA THR A 44 -2.53 8.35 -16.91
C THR A 44 -3.23 8.05 -15.58
N PRO A 45 -3.25 8.99 -14.60
CA PRO A 45 -4.08 8.82 -13.42
C PRO A 45 -5.55 8.71 -13.88
N CYS A 46 -6.07 7.50 -13.95
CA CYS A 46 -7.47 7.25 -14.26
C CYS A 46 -8.36 7.77 -13.11
N GLU A 47 -9.60 8.17 -13.38
CA GLU A 47 -10.52 8.67 -12.34
C GLU A 47 -10.70 7.69 -11.16
N GLN A 48 -10.39 6.41 -11.37
CA GLN A 48 -10.34 5.35 -10.36
C GLN A 48 -9.36 5.63 -9.21
N HIS A 49 -8.39 6.56 -9.36
CA HIS A 49 -7.50 6.94 -8.26
C HIS A 49 -8.14 7.89 -7.23
N LYS A 50 -9.35 8.42 -7.46
CA LYS A 50 -10.00 9.35 -6.52
C LYS A 50 -10.36 8.68 -5.19
N ASP A 51 -10.63 7.37 -5.19
CA ASP A 51 -11.09 6.61 -4.02
C ASP A 51 -10.02 5.73 -3.38
N VAL A 52 -8.75 5.96 -3.71
CA VAL A 52 -7.63 5.20 -3.14
C VAL A 52 -6.58 6.13 -2.51
N HIS A 53 -5.83 5.56 -1.58
CA HIS A 53 -4.53 6.04 -1.15
C HIS A 53 -3.46 5.32 -1.94
N ILE A 54 -2.45 6.08 -2.36
CA ILE A 54 -1.31 5.56 -3.11
C ILE A 54 -0.10 5.57 -2.19
N VAL A 55 0.58 4.43 -2.11
CA VAL A 55 1.82 4.27 -1.34
C VAL A 55 2.88 3.65 -2.23
N LEU A 56 4.15 3.97 -1.98
CA LEU A 56 5.26 3.24 -2.60
C LEU A 56 5.26 1.80 -2.09
N ARG A 57 5.42 0.85 -3.00
CA ARG A 57 5.51 -0.57 -2.68
C ARG A 57 6.65 -0.86 -1.72
N SER A 58 7.83 -0.27 -1.93
CA SER A 58 8.98 -0.43 -1.02
C SER A 58 8.65 0.00 0.41
N LYS A 59 8.05 1.19 0.59
CA LYS A 59 7.62 1.70 1.89
C LYS A 59 6.55 0.80 2.54
N ALA A 60 5.63 0.25 1.75
CA ALA A 60 4.60 -0.67 2.24
C ALA A 60 5.20 -2.01 2.71
N ILE A 61 6.19 -2.54 1.99
CA ILE A 61 6.92 -3.76 2.39
C ILE A 61 7.70 -3.49 3.68
N ASP A 62 8.38 -2.36 3.79
CA ASP A 62 9.11 -2.01 5.02
C ASP A 62 8.17 -1.81 6.22
N ALA A 63 6.98 -1.25 6.00
CA ALA A 63 5.94 -1.15 7.02
C ALA A 63 5.45 -2.53 7.49
N LEU A 64 5.28 -3.49 6.58
CA LEU A 64 4.95 -4.88 6.94
C LEU A 64 6.03 -5.52 7.79
N ARG A 65 7.31 -5.36 7.41
CA ARG A 65 8.45 -5.87 8.19
C ARG A 65 8.48 -5.26 9.59
N THR A 66 8.31 -3.94 9.67
CA THR A 66 8.27 -3.19 10.94
C THR A 66 7.11 -3.67 11.85
N ALA A 67 5.97 -4.03 11.25
CA ALA A 67 4.83 -4.60 11.96
C ALA A 67 4.98 -6.10 12.33
N GLY A 68 6.15 -6.71 12.08
CA GLY A 68 6.42 -8.12 12.37
C GLY A 68 5.79 -9.12 11.39
N ARG A 69 5.36 -8.67 10.20
CA ARG A 69 4.62 -9.47 9.21
C ARG A 69 5.52 -9.97 8.09
N GLU A 70 6.65 -10.56 8.46
CA GLU A 70 7.74 -10.92 7.53
C GLU A 70 7.27 -11.83 6.38
N GLY A 71 6.41 -12.81 6.66
CA GLY A 71 5.89 -13.71 5.62
C GLY A 71 5.11 -12.98 4.53
N VAL A 72 4.37 -11.94 4.90
CA VAL A 72 3.61 -11.11 3.94
C VAL A 72 4.50 -10.08 3.27
N ALA A 73 5.49 -9.52 3.96
CA ALA A 73 6.51 -8.70 3.33
C ALA A 73 7.25 -9.47 2.22
N VAL A 74 7.69 -10.71 2.49
CA VAL A 74 8.35 -11.57 1.50
C VAL A 74 7.45 -11.90 0.32
N TYR A 75 6.16 -12.16 0.57
CA TYR A 75 5.17 -12.35 -0.51
C TYR A 75 5.15 -11.13 -1.44
N TRP A 76 4.94 -9.94 -0.88
CA TRP A 76 4.86 -8.71 -1.66
C TRP A 76 6.19 -8.29 -2.28
N ASP A 77 7.34 -8.76 -1.79
CA ASP A 77 8.66 -8.48 -2.35
C ASP A 77 8.95 -9.34 -3.59
N ARG A 78 8.46 -10.58 -3.62
CA ARG A 78 8.69 -11.53 -4.73
C ARG A 78 7.78 -11.32 -5.93
N GLU A 79 6.61 -10.73 -5.73
CA GLU A 79 5.64 -10.53 -6.81
C GLU A 79 6.10 -9.42 -7.77
N MET A 80 5.87 -9.60 -9.07
CA MET A 80 6.22 -8.59 -10.09
C MET A 80 5.12 -7.54 -10.27
N PHE A 81 4.72 -6.90 -9.18
CA PHE A 81 3.80 -5.76 -9.22
C PHE A 81 4.54 -4.44 -9.45
N GLY A 82 3.81 -3.42 -9.90
CA GLY A 82 4.36 -2.08 -10.09
C GLY A 82 4.90 -1.47 -8.79
N ASP A 83 5.55 -0.32 -8.92
CA ASP A 83 6.24 0.36 -7.81
C ASP A 83 5.29 0.96 -6.76
N TYR A 84 3.98 0.94 -7.02
CA TYR A 84 2.95 1.53 -6.18
C TYR A 84 1.89 0.52 -5.82
N LEU A 85 1.44 0.58 -4.56
CA LEU A 85 0.25 -0.11 -4.08
C LEU A 85 -0.87 0.89 -3.86
N GLN A 86 -2.11 0.43 -4.05
CA GLN A 86 -3.30 1.24 -3.89
C GLN A 86 -4.20 0.61 -2.84
N PHE A 87 -4.63 1.41 -1.87
CA PHE A 87 -5.54 0.99 -0.80
C PHE A 87 -6.81 1.84 -0.86
N THR A 88 -7.98 1.21 -0.89
CA THR A 88 -9.24 1.95 -0.92
C THR A 88 -9.39 2.80 0.33
N LYS A 89 -9.80 4.07 0.18
CA LYS A 89 -9.98 5.01 1.32
C LYS A 89 -10.90 4.44 2.40
N LYS A 90 -11.92 3.67 2.01
CA LYS A 90 -12.88 3.02 2.93
C LYS A 90 -12.24 2.01 3.91
N CYS A 91 -11.04 1.50 3.62
CA CYS A 91 -10.32 0.58 4.50
C CYS A 91 -9.15 1.23 5.24
N CYS A 92 -9.02 2.56 5.15
CA CYS A 92 -7.88 3.30 5.69
C CYS A 92 -8.34 4.48 6.55
N GLU A 93 -7.55 4.81 7.56
CA GLU A 93 -7.60 6.08 8.26
C GLU A 93 -6.30 6.84 7.97
N VAL A 94 -6.38 8.15 7.77
CA VAL A 94 -5.18 9.00 7.63
C VAL A 94 -4.68 9.36 9.02
N VAL A 95 -3.39 9.17 9.27
CA VAL A 95 -2.70 9.52 10.51
C VAL A 95 -1.54 10.49 10.19
N GLU A 96 -1.27 11.45 11.06
CA GLU A 96 -0.29 12.55 10.83
C GLU A 96 1.14 12.25 11.29
#